data_AF-A0A7X7GTV4-F1
#
_entry.id   AF-A0A7X7GTV4-F1
#
_cell.length_a   1.000
_cell.length_b   1.000
_cell.length_c   1.000
_cell.angle_alpha   90.00
_cell.angle_beta   90.00
_cell.angle_gamma   90.00
#
_symmetry.space_group_name_H-M   'P 1'
#
loop_
_entity.id
_entity.type
_entity.pdbx_description
1 polymer ?
#
loop_
_entity_poly.entity_id
_entity_poly.type
_entity_poly.pdbx_seq_one_letter_code
_entity_poly.pdbx_strand_id
1 'polypeptide(L)'
;MLRAPSPFRSSRPHVLARPLRHLPWLLLILGLATCESPPAAPEQEVPSARSAATNAPTPPKRVAEPGAPEGFQLASVVGVTDTDRGQAIVLQAGHRALPIFVGESEGFSIQLRLSGERFHRPLTHDLMDAVLAELGGSIVSVRVDRYEEDIFYSVIVLEHDAERRELDSRTSDAIALALGHQVPIYVRTSVLESSSIDLHGLYPDGEPTPGERPTDGADTSPLAPGVVSL
;
A
#
# COMPACT_ATOMS: atom_id res chain seq x y z
N MET A 1 -14.58 -9.30 -70.55
CA MET A 1 -16.03 -9.03 -70.41
C MET A 1 -16.49 -9.57 -69.06
N LEU A 2 -17.42 -8.87 -68.38
CA LEU A 2 -17.95 -9.03 -67.00
C LEU A 2 -17.19 -8.18 -65.96
N ARG A 3 -17.42 -6.85 -65.92
CA ARG A 3 -18.54 -6.06 -65.37
C ARG A 3 -18.51 -5.97 -63.83
N ALA A 4 -18.02 -4.83 -63.35
CA ALA A 4 -17.95 -4.41 -61.95
C ALA A 4 -19.35 -4.20 -61.32
N PRO A 5 -19.52 -4.43 -60.01
CA PRO A 5 -20.74 -4.05 -59.30
C PRO A 5 -20.75 -2.57 -58.89
N SER A 6 -21.90 -1.95 -59.08
CA SER A 6 -22.26 -0.55 -58.79
C SER A 6 -22.33 -0.23 -57.28
N PRO A 7 -22.11 1.03 -56.87
CA PRO A 7 -22.06 1.42 -55.46
C PRO A 7 -23.43 1.48 -54.79
N PHE A 8 -23.45 1.08 -53.52
CA PHE A 8 -24.58 1.03 -52.62
C PHE A 8 -25.09 2.44 -52.29
N ARG A 9 -26.38 2.67 -52.52
CA ARG A 9 -27.11 3.93 -52.31
C ARG A 9 -27.42 4.07 -50.82
N SER A 10 -26.85 5.09 -50.16
CA SER A 10 -27.15 5.40 -48.76
C SER A 10 -28.44 6.23 -48.65
N SER A 11 -29.38 5.72 -47.85
CA SER A 11 -30.65 6.38 -47.54
C SER A 11 -30.51 7.05 -46.18
N ARG A 12 -30.62 8.39 -46.15
CA ARG A 12 -30.71 9.20 -44.93
C ARG A 12 -32.10 9.00 -44.27
N PRO A 13 -32.18 8.91 -42.94
CA PRO A 13 -33.34 9.42 -42.23
C PRO A 13 -33.05 10.80 -41.64
N HIS A 14 -33.96 11.73 -41.92
CA HIS A 14 -34.05 13.04 -41.28
C HIS A 14 -34.33 12.86 -39.78
N VAL A 15 -33.46 13.38 -38.92
CA VAL A 15 -33.80 13.67 -37.52
C VAL A 15 -33.55 15.14 -37.24
N LEU A 16 -34.61 15.72 -36.71
CA LEU A 16 -34.92 17.11 -36.39
C LEU A 16 -33.78 17.84 -35.64
N ALA A 17 -33.22 18.88 -36.25
CA ALA A 17 -32.29 19.79 -35.59
C ALA A 17 -33.06 20.72 -34.63
N ARG A 18 -32.76 20.66 -33.33
CA ARG A 18 -33.18 21.66 -32.34
C ARG A 18 -32.27 22.89 -32.42
N PRO A 19 -32.79 24.12 -32.33
CA PRO A 19 -32.00 25.32 -32.53
C PRO A 19 -31.08 25.60 -31.33
N LEU A 20 -29.77 25.71 -31.59
CA LEU A 20 -28.79 26.24 -30.65
C LEU A 20 -29.07 27.74 -30.44
N ARG A 21 -29.48 28.09 -29.23
CA ARG A 21 -29.52 29.48 -28.76
C ARG A 21 -28.11 29.92 -28.38
N HIS A 22 -27.53 30.71 -29.27
CA HIS A 22 -26.49 31.72 -29.12
C HIS A 22 -25.79 31.85 -27.73
N LEU A 23 -24.51 31.49 -27.67
CA LEU A 23 -23.54 31.99 -26.66
C LEU A 23 -22.58 32.98 -27.36
N PRO A 24 -22.74 34.30 -27.21
CA PRO A 24 -21.84 35.29 -27.79
C PRO A 24 -20.82 35.73 -26.72
N TRP A 25 -19.71 35.01 -26.56
CA TRP A 25 -18.63 35.41 -25.63
C TRP A 25 -17.23 35.30 -26.26
N LEU A 26 -17.14 35.39 -27.59
CA LEU A 26 -15.88 35.41 -28.32
C LEU A 26 -15.85 36.65 -29.20
N LEU A 27 -15.52 37.81 -28.60
CA LEU A 27 -14.99 39.03 -29.24
C LEU A 27 -14.85 40.15 -28.18
N LEU A 28 -13.78 40.14 -27.38
CA LEU A 28 -13.34 41.35 -26.66
C LEU A 28 -11.97 41.21 -25.98
N ILE A 29 -10.87 40.97 -26.72
CA ILE A 29 -9.54 41.37 -26.23
C ILE A 29 -8.69 41.89 -27.40
N LEU A 30 -8.85 43.18 -27.69
CA LEU A 30 -7.75 44.02 -28.19
C LEU A 30 -7.88 45.38 -27.49
N GLY A 31 -7.02 45.63 -26.52
CA GLY A 31 -6.99 46.88 -25.76
C GLY A 31 -5.90 46.85 -24.70
N LEU A 32 -4.73 47.40 -25.04
CA LEU A 32 -3.62 47.66 -24.13
C LEU A 32 -4.10 48.56 -22.97
N ALA A 33 -4.03 48.03 -21.75
CA ALA A 33 -4.15 48.81 -20.52
C ALA A 33 -3.16 48.26 -19.49
N THR A 34 -2.55 49.18 -18.77
CA THR A 34 -1.36 49.07 -17.93
C THR A 34 -1.45 47.98 -16.86
N CYS A 35 -0.35 47.26 -16.66
CA CYS A 35 -0.14 46.35 -15.53
C CYS A 35 -0.13 47.16 -14.23
N GLU A 36 -1.26 47.20 -13.54
CA GLU A 36 -1.34 47.54 -12.11
C GLU A 36 -1.83 46.27 -11.40
N SER A 37 -0.98 45.69 -10.55
CA SER A 37 -1.31 44.48 -9.79
C SER A 37 -2.53 44.75 -8.88
N PRO A 38 -3.55 43.87 -8.86
CA PRO A 38 -4.66 44.05 -7.94
C PRO A 38 -4.19 43.89 -6.49
N PRO A 39 -4.73 44.66 -5.53
CA PRO A 39 -4.40 44.51 -4.12
C PRO A 39 -4.82 43.12 -3.61
N ALA A 40 -3.98 42.52 -2.77
CA ALA A 40 -4.23 41.23 -2.15
C ALA A 40 -5.62 41.20 -1.48
N ALA A 41 -6.39 40.15 -1.78
CA ALA A 41 -7.66 39.90 -1.11
C ALA A 41 -7.44 39.79 0.41
N PRO A 42 -8.38 40.26 1.25
CA PRO A 42 -8.23 40.18 2.70
C PRO A 42 -8.12 38.71 3.13
N GLU A 43 -7.13 38.42 3.96
CA GLU A 43 -6.98 37.13 4.64
C GLU A 43 -8.29 36.78 5.33
N GLN A 44 -8.95 35.72 4.87
CA GLN A 44 -10.03 35.12 5.61
C GLN A 44 -9.41 34.30 6.74
N GLU A 45 -9.55 34.78 7.97
CA GLU A 45 -9.32 33.99 9.18
C GLU A 45 -10.17 32.71 9.07
N VAL A 46 -9.50 31.60 8.79
CA VAL A 46 -10.09 30.27 8.91
C VAL A 46 -10.42 30.08 10.40
N PRO A 47 -11.69 29.87 10.78
CA PRO A 47 -12.02 29.67 12.19
C PRO A 47 -11.27 28.44 12.69
N SER A 48 -10.48 28.61 13.74
CA SER A 48 -9.88 27.53 14.51
C SER A 48 -10.99 26.55 14.90
N ALA A 49 -10.97 25.36 14.28
CA ALA A 49 -11.90 24.29 14.57
C ALA A 49 -11.62 23.76 15.99
N ARG A 50 -12.16 24.44 16.98
CA ARG A 50 -12.42 23.84 18.29
C ARG A 50 -13.65 22.97 18.17
N SER A 51 -13.46 21.71 18.60
CA SER A 51 -14.49 20.78 19.05
C SER A 51 -15.37 20.15 17.98
N ALA A 52 -14.81 19.16 17.29
CA ALA A 52 -15.56 17.93 17.03
C ALA A 52 -14.90 16.82 17.86
N ALA A 53 -15.47 16.53 19.02
CA ALA A 53 -15.22 15.29 19.74
C ALA A 53 -15.81 14.15 18.89
N THR A 54 -15.04 13.67 17.92
CA THR A 54 -15.41 12.49 17.15
C THR A 54 -15.07 11.28 18.00
N ASN A 55 -16.09 10.49 18.33
CA ASN A 55 -15.99 9.16 18.92
C ASN A 55 -15.12 8.28 18.02
N ALA A 56 -13.80 8.34 18.18
CA ALA A 56 -12.95 7.27 17.74
C ALA A 56 -13.32 6.03 18.57
N PRO A 57 -13.55 4.87 17.95
CA PRO A 57 -13.63 3.61 18.68
C PRO A 57 -12.43 3.55 19.61
N THR A 58 -12.69 3.35 20.91
CA THR A 58 -11.61 3.07 21.85
C THR A 58 -10.93 1.80 21.33
N PRO A 59 -9.60 1.80 21.11
CA PRO A 59 -8.90 0.60 20.71
C PRO A 59 -9.30 -0.51 21.68
N PRO A 60 -9.76 -1.68 21.20
CA PRO A 60 -10.15 -2.75 22.11
C PRO A 60 -8.98 -2.99 23.07
N LYS A 61 -9.29 -2.93 24.37
CA LYS A 61 -8.35 -3.21 25.46
C LYS A 61 -7.66 -4.52 25.11
N ARG A 62 -6.35 -4.46 24.83
CA ARG A 62 -5.51 -5.59 24.43
C ARG A 62 -5.91 -6.82 25.24
N VAL A 63 -6.71 -7.69 24.64
CA VAL A 63 -7.16 -8.92 25.28
C VAL A 63 -5.89 -9.75 25.43
N ALA A 64 -5.63 -10.28 26.63
CA ALA A 64 -4.46 -11.12 26.88
C ALA A 64 -4.41 -12.21 25.81
N GLU A 65 -3.30 -12.25 25.06
CA GLU A 65 -3.24 -13.04 23.84
C GLU A 65 -3.46 -14.52 24.16
N PRO A 66 -4.39 -15.21 23.48
CA PRO A 66 -4.20 -16.64 23.31
C PRO A 66 -2.84 -16.78 22.61
N GLY A 67 -1.91 -17.51 23.22
CA GLY A 67 -0.60 -17.78 22.60
C GLY A 67 -0.78 -18.22 21.14
N ALA A 68 0.22 -17.93 20.30
CA ALA A 68 0.15 -18.20 18.87
C ALA A 68 -0.42 -19.62 18.62
N PRO A 69 -1.35 -19.79 17.67
CA PRO A 69 -1.90 -21.11 17.35
C PRO A 69 -0.79 -22.12 17.06
N GLU A 70 -1.05 -23.40 17.31
CA GLU A 70 -0.04 -24.44 17.09
C GLU A 70 0.53 -24.38 15.67
N GLY A 71 1.86 -24.37 15.55
CA GLY A 71 2.58 -24.26 14.28
C GLY A 71 2.70 -22.84 13.73
N PHE A 72 2.27 -21.81 14.45
CA PHE A 72 2.41 -20.41 14.06
C PHE A 72 3.36 -19.63 14.98
N GLN A 73 3.99 -18.60 14.41
CA GLN A 73 4.79 -17.64 15.14
C GLN A 73 4.18 -16.24 14.99
N LEU A 74 4.23 -15.44 16.05
CA LEU A 74 3.83 -14.04 16.00
C LEU A 74 4.83 -13.26 15.14
N ALA A 75 4.31 -12.42 14.25
CA ALA A 75 5.09 -11.59 13.36
C ALA A 75 4.75 -10.11 13.51
N SER A 76 5.74 -9.26 13.22
CA SER A 76 5.59 -7.82 13.13
C SER A 76 5.97 -7.31 11.73
N VAL A 77 5.29 -6.28 11.26
CA VAL A 77 5.68 -5.58 10.02
C VAL A 77 6.86 -4.66 10.33
N VAL A 78 8.02 -4.94 9.73
CA VAL A 78 9.24 -4.13 9.89
C VAL A 78 9.15 -2.86 9.05
N GLY A 79 8.68 -3.00 7.81
CA GLY A 79 8.54 -1.89 6.89
C GLY A 79 8.12 -2.31 5.48
N VAL A 80 7.95 -1.31 4.64
CA VAL A 80 7.75 -1.45 3.20
C VAL A 80 8.96 -0.84 2.50
N THR A 81 9.56 -1.58 1.57
CA THR A 81 10.72 -1.12 0.80
C THR A 81 10.44 -1.19 -0.69
N ASP A 82 11.00 -0.25 -1.44
CA ASP A 82 10.96 -0.30 -2.90
C ASP A 82 11.89 -1.40 -3.43
N THR A 83 11.52 -1.95 -4.58
CA THR A 83 12.25 -2.97 -5.32
C THR A 83 12.25 -2.60 -6.81
N ASP A 84 12.99 -3.34 -7.62
CA ASP A 84 13.02 -3.17 -9.08
C ASP A 84 11.67 -3.48 -9.76
N ARG A 85 10.78 -4.21 -9.09
CA ARG A 85 9.52 -4.72 -9.66
C ARG A 85 8.26 -4.28 -8.88
N GLY A 86 8.38 -3.28 -8.02
CA GLY A 86 7.29 -2.82 -7.14
C GLY A 86 7.80 -2.64 -5.71
N GLN A 87 7.08 -3.15 -4.73
CA GLN A 87 7.45 -3.04 -3.32
C GLN A 87 7.56 -4.40 -2.65
N ALA A 88 8.27 -4.46 -1.53
CA ALA A 88 8.31 -5.62 -0.65
C ALA A 88 7.93 -5.19 0.77
N ILE A 89 7.04 -5.96 1.39
CA ILE A 89 6.72 -5.86 2.81
C ILE A 89 7.62 -6.83 3.55
N VAL A 90 8.29 -6.39 4.60
CA VAL A 90 9.13 -7.27 5.42
C VAL A 90 8.39 -7.60 6.70
N LEU A 91 7.96 -8.86 6.84
CA LEU A 91 7.49 -9.39 8.12
C LEU A 91 8.66 -9.98 8.89
N GLN A 92 8.71 -9.80 10.20
CA GLN A 92 9.70 -10.45 11.06
C GLN A 92 9.02 -11.32 12.11
N ALA A 93 9.42 -12.58 12.20
CA ALA A 93 9.02 -13.53 13.24
C ALA A 93 10.28 -14.09 13.90
N GLY A 94 10.57 -13.66 15.14
CA GLY A 94 11.82 -14.00 15.81
C GLY A 94 13.04 -13.50 15.03
N HIS A 95 13.94 -14.42 14.68
CA HIS A 95 15.16 -14.16 13.89
C HIS A 95 14.93 -14.33 12.37
N ARG A 96 13.69 -14.46 11.92
CA ARG A 96 13.37 -14.71 10.52
C ARG A 96 12.69 -13.50 9.91
N ALA A 97 13.20 -13.03 8.77
CA ALA A 97 12.59 -12.00 7.95
C ALA A 97 11.93 -12.63 6.72
N LEU A 98 10.63 -12.40 6.53
CA LEU A 98 9.84 -12.88 5.41
C LEU A 98 9.50 -11.72 4.48
N PRO A 99 10.19 -11.58 3.33
CA PRO A 99 9.84 -10.60 2.32
C PRO A 99 8.61 -11.05 1.52
N ILE A 100 7.65 -10.15 1.34
CA ILE A 100 6.42 -10.37 0.57
C ILE A 100 6.35 -9.32 -0.51
N PHE A 101 6.57 -9.72 -1.76
CA PHE A 101 6.54 -8.83 -2.92
C PHE A 101 5.11 -8.47 -3.30
N VAL A 102 4.85 -7.19 -3.48
CA VAL A 102 3.53 -6.63 -3.75
C VAL A 102 3.61 -5.49 -4.76
N GLY A 103 2.47 -5.13 -5.33
CA GLY A 103 2.36 -3.92 -6.14
C GLY A 103 2.50 -2.65 -5.30
N GLU A 104 2.77 -1.53 -5.96
CA GLU A 104 2.88 -0.21 -5.33
C GLU A 104 1.60 0.18 -4.58
N SER A 105 0.41 -0.15 -5.13
CA SER A 105 -0.87 0.14 -4.50
C SER A 105 -1.04 -0.57 -3.16
N GLU A 106 -0.66 -1.86 -3.10
CA GLU A 106 -0.73 -2.65 -1.89
C GLU A 106 0.29 -2.18 -0.85
N GLY A 107 1.55 -1.98 -1.25
CA GLY A 107 2.59 -1.50 -0.34
C GLY A 107 2.28 -0.10 0.21
N PHE A 108 1.76 0.81 -0.62
CA PHE A 108 1.29 2.12 -0.17
C PHE A 108 0.16 2.01 0.87
N SER A 109 -0.82 1.13 0.66
CA SER A 109 -1.92 0.95 1.61
C SER A 109 -1.44 0.46 2.99
N ILE A 110 -0.42 -0.40 3.01
CA ILE A 110 0.21 -0.91 4.23
C ILE A 110 1.06 0.18 4.88
N GLN A 111 1.85 0.93 4.10
CA GLN A 111 2.69 2.00 4.60
C GLN A 111 1.87 3.09 5.32
N LEU A 112 0.70 3.46 4.79
CA LEU A 112 -0.22 4.40 5.43
C LEU A 112 -0.74 3.88 6.78
N ARG A 113 -1.09 2.59 6.85
CA ARG A 113 -1.55 1.95 8.09
C ARG A 113 -0.41 1.84 9.11
N LEU A 114 0.80 1.56 8.64
CA LEU A 114 2.01 1.50 9.48
C LEU A 114 2.38 2.88 10.05
N SER A 115 2.22 3.96 9.29
CA SER A 115 2.43 5.33 9.78
C SER A 115 1.28 5.85 10.66
N GLY A 116 0.13 5.18 10.65
CA GLY A 116 -1.06 5.61 11.38
C GLY A 116 -1.74 6.85 10.78
N GLU A 117 -1.40 7.21 9.53
CA GLU A 117 -1.98 8.34 8.84
C GLU A 117 -3.47 8.12 8.52
N ARG A 118 -4.27 9.17 8.68
CA ARG A 118 -5.70 9.14 8.35
C ARG A 118 -6.06 10.30 7.43
N PHE A 119 -6.78 9.97 6.37
CA PHE A 119 -7.25 10.95 5.39
C PHE A 119 -8.64 11.47 5.73
N HIS A 120 -9.00 12.62 5.17
CA HIS A 120 -10.33 13.23 5.36
C HIS A 120 -11.46 12.44 4.67
N ARG A 121 -11.12 11.63 3.66
CA ARG A 121 -12.03 10.63 3.05
C ARG A 121 -11.46 9.25 3.35
N PRO A 122 -12.33 8.27 3.63
CA PRO A 122 -11.89 6.90 3.84
C PRO A 122 -11.31 6.32 2.55
N LEU A 123 -10.16 5.66 2.66
CA LEU A 123 -9.60 4.80 1.62
C LEU A 123 -10.27 3.41 1.65
N THR A 124 -9.86 2.51 0.75
CA THR A 124 -10.49 1.20 0.59
C THR A 124 -10.50 0.39 1.88
N HIS A 125 -9.37 0.29 2.58
CA HIS A 125 -9.30 -0.44 3.85
C HIS A 125 -10.09 0.27 4.97
N ASP A 126 -10.17 1.61 4.96
CA ASP A 126 -10.99 2.35 5.94
C ASP A 126 -12.48 2.09 5.72
N LEU A 127 -12.90 2.02 4.45
CA LEU A 127 -14.25 1.65 4.07
C LEU A 127 -14.56 0.20 4.49
N MET A 128 -13.63 -0.73 4.29
CA MET A 128 -13.78 -2.13 4.74
C MET A 128 -13.94 -2.22 6.26
N ASP A 129 -13.15 -1.46 7.02
CA ASP A 129 -13.28 -1.40 8.48
C ASP A 129 -14.67 -0.90 8.91
N ALA A 130 -15.16 0.16 8.27
CA ALA A 130 -16.48 0.72 8.55
C ALA A 130 -17.60 -0.26 8.20
N VAL A 131 -17.50 -0.96 7.06
CA VAL A 131 -18.47 -1.98 6.66
C VAL A 131 -18.49 -3.14 7.66
N LEU A 132 -17.33 -3.63 8.08
CA LEU A 132 -17.23 -4.70 9.05
C LEU A 132 -17.84 -4.31 10.39
N ALA A 133 -17.56 -3.09 10.86
CA ALA A 133 -18.10 -2.57 12.11
C ALA A 133 -19.63 -2.38 12.06
N GLU A 134 -20.17 -1.86 10.96
CA GLU A 134 -21.62 -1.67 10.78
C GLU A 134 -22.36 -3.01 10.74
N LEU A 135 -21.71 -4.05 10.21
CA LEU A 135 -22.23 -5.41 10.21
C LEU A 135 -21.99 -6.16 11.53
N GLY A 136 -21.44 -5.51 12.57
CA GLY A 136 -21.20 -6.12 13.88
C GLY A 136 -20.04 -7.11 13.93
N GLY A 137 -19.19 -7.12 12.90
CA GLY A 137 -17.99 -7.95 12.87
C GLY A 137 -16.77 -7.26 13.45
N SER A 138 -15.78 -8.05 13.85
CA SER A 138 -14.46 -7.57 14.25
C SER A 138 -13.38 -8.50 13.72
N ILE A 139 -12.20 -7.95 13.43
CA ILE A 139 -11.02 -8.77 13.11
C ILE A 139 -10.36 -9.15 14.43
N VAL A 140 -10.01 -10.43 14.58
CA VAL A 140 -9.35 -10.97 15.79
C VAL A 140 -7.86 -11.17 15.58
N SER A 141 -7.49 -11.66 14.40
CA SER A 141 -6.11 -11.93 14.01
C SER A 141 -6.03 -12.19 12.52
N VAL A 142 -4.83 -12.13 11.96
CA VAL A 142 -4.58 -12.64 10.61
C VAL A 142 -3.47 -13.69 10.64
N ARG A 143 -3.48 -14.59 9.66
CA ARG A 143 -2.50 -15.67 9.56
C ARG A 143 -2.01 -15.79 8.13
N VAL A 144 -0.70 -15.90 7.94
CA VAL A 144 -0.09 -16.32 6.67
C VAL A 144 0.08 -17.83 6.76
N ASP A 145 -0.79 -18.56 6.05
CA ASP A 145 -1.01 -19.98 6.26
C ASP A 145 -0.17 -20.85 5.32
N ARG A 146 0.00 -20.45 4.05
CA ARG A 146 0.65 -21.28 3.02
C ARG A 146 1.46 -20.43 2.04
N TYR A 147 2.45 -21.06 1.45
CA TYR A 147 3.26 -20.53 0.36
C TYR A 147 3.41 -21.61 -0.71
N GLU A 148 2.80 -21.39 -1.86
CA GLU A 148 2.74 -22.35 -2.97
C GLU A 148 2.90 -21.60 -4.28
N GLU A 149 3.73 -22.10 -5.19
CA GLU A 149 3.95 -21.50 -6.53
C GLU A 149 4.26 -19.99 -6.47
N ASP A 150 5.10 -19.59 -5.52
CA ASP A 150 5.49 -18.19 -5.26
C ASP A 150 4.34 -17.26 -4.82
N ILE A 151 3.23 -17.84 -4.33
CA ILE A 151 2.06 -17.11 -3.85
C ILE A 151 1.82 -17.39 -2.36
N PHE A 152 1.69 -16.31 -1.58
CA PHE A 152 1.31 -16.37 -0.17
C PHE A 152 -0.20 -16.33 0.01
N TYR A 153 -0.72 -17.29 0.77
CA TYR A 153 -2.14 -17.37 1.15
C TYR A 153 -2.31 -16.98 2.62
N SER A 154 -3.26 -16.10 2.88
CA SER A 154 -3.56 -15.64 4.23
C SER A 154 -5.02 -15.84 4.59
N VAL A 155 -5.27 -15.99 5.88
CA VAL A 155 -6.60 -16.08 6.47
C VAL A 155 -6.80 -14.93 7.44
N ILE A 156 -7.91 -14.21 7.27
CA ILE A 156 -8.40 -13.23 8.24
C ILE A 156 -9.37 -13.96 9.17
N VAL A 157 -9.08 -13.94 10.47
CA VAL A 157 -9.97 -14.50 11.49
C VAL A 157 -10.86 -13.38 12.00
N LEU A 158 -12.16 -13.52 11.75
CA LEU A 158 -13.20 -12.60 12.15
C LEU A 158 -13.96 -13.16 13.36
N GLU A 159 -14.54 -12.28 14.17
CA GLU A 159 -15.53 -12.61 15.17
C GLU A 159 -16.82 -11.84 14.90
N HIS A 160 -17.94 -12.56 14.87
CA HIS A 160 -19.29 -12.03 14.68
C HIS A 160 -20.25 -12.90 15.50
N ASP A 161 -21.12 -12.29 16.32
CA ASP A 161 -22.03 -13.00 17.22
C ASP A 161 -21.36 -14.07 18.11
N ALA A 162 -20.15 -13.78 18.60
CA ALA A 162 -19.30 -14.70 19.37
C ALA A 162 -18.88 -15.98 18.62
N GLU A 163 -19.08 -16.03 17.30
CA GLU A 163 -18.56 -17.08 16.42
C GLU A 163 -17.33 -16.60 15.66
N ARG A 164 -16.31 -17.46 15.59
CA ARG A 164 -15.13 -17.20 14.75
C ARG A 164 -15.38 -17.68 13.33
N ARG A 165 -15.04 -16.84 12.36
CA ARG A 165 -15.09 -17.14 10.93
C ARG A 165 -13.73 -16.91 10.30
N GLU A 166 -13.36 -17.75 9.35
CA GLU A 166 -12.12 -17.63 8.60
C GLU A 166 -12.42 -17.18 7.17
N LEU A 167 -11.71 -16.16 6.71
CA LEU A 167 -11.84 -15.61 5.37
C LEU A 167 -10.49 -15.70 4.65
N ASP A 168 -10.47 -16.38 3.51
CA ASP A 168 -9.31 -16.40 2.61
C ASP A 168 -9.04 -15.00 2.06
N SER A 169 -7.77 -14.60 2.04
CA SER A 169 -7.35 -13.26 1.66
C SER A 169 -5.95 -13.26 1.07
N ARG A 170 -5.70 -12.26 0.20
CA ARG A 170 -4.33 -11.93 -0.20
C ARG A 170 -3.58 -11.43 1.03
N THR A 171 -2.31 -11.79 1.09
CA THR A 171 -1.47 -11.48 2.26
C THR A 171 -1.30 -9.99 2.50
N SER A 172 -1.24 -9.17 1.45
CA SER A 172 -1.21 -7.70 1.57
C SER A 172 -2.45 -7.12 2.24
N ASP A 173 -3.64 -7.57 1.84
CA ASP A 173 -4.92 -7.10 2.38
C ASP A 173 -5.08 -7.50 3.85
N ALA A 174 -4.72 -8.75 4.17
CA ALA A 174 -4.72 -9.25 5.55
C ALA A 174 -3.78 -8.43 6.45
N ILE A 175 -2.56 -8.12 6.00
CA ILE A 175 -1.61 -7.30 6.75
C ILE A 175 -2.14 -5.87 6.96
N ALA A 176 -2.68 -5.23 5.91
CA ALA A 176 -3.22 -3.87 6.00
C ALA A 176 -4.35 -3.78 7.03
N LEU A 177 -5.27 -4.75 7.01
CA LEU A 177 -6.36 -4.84 7.97
C LEU A 177 -5.86 -5.14 9.39
N ALA A 178 -4.86 -6.02 9.54
CA ALA A 178 -4.29 -6.33 10.84
C ALA A 178 -3.65 -5.11 11.51
N LEU A 179 -2.86 -4.33 10.75
CA LEU A 179 -2.30 -3.06 11.20
C LEU A 179 -3.39 -2.06 11.58
N GLY A 180 -4.46 -1.98 10.77
CA GLY A 180 -5.59 -1.11 11.00
C GLY A 180 -6.37 -1.36 12.29
N HIS A 181 -6.57 -2.63 12.62
CA HIS A 181 -7.29 -3.08 13.83
C HIS A 181 -6.35 -3.35 15.01
N GLN A 182 -5.04 -3.25 14.82
CA GLN A 182 -4.02 -3.53 15.83
C GLN A 182 -4.12 -4.95 16.40
N VAL A 183 -4.35 -5.92 15.52
CA VAL A 183 -4.50 -7.35 15.86
C VAL A 183 -3.25 -8.14 15.50
N PRO A 184 -3.00 -9.29 16.15
CA PRO A 184 -1.81 -10.08 15.89
C PRO A 184 -1.77 -10.64 14.46
N ILE A 185 -0.58 -10.59 13.87
CA ILE A 185 -0.24 -11.23 12.60
C ILE A 185 0.54 -12.51 12.94
N TYR A 186 0.06 -13.64 12.48
CA TYR A 186 0.73 -14.93 12.65
C TYR A 186 1.29 -15.43 11.32
N VAL A 187 2.44 -16.09 11.34
CA VAL A 187 3.00 -16.76 10.16
C VAL A 187 3.25 -18.21 10.49
N ARG A 188 2.80 -19.12 9.61
CA ARG A 188 3.02 -20.56 9.80
C ARG A 188 4.51 -20.87 9.76
N THR A 189 4.97 -21.74 10.65
CA THR A 189 6.37 -22.15 10.75
C THR A 189 6.89 -22.72 9.43
N SER A 190 6.10 -23.54 8.74
CA SER A 190 6.48 -24.09 7.42
C SER A 190 6.64 -23.03 6.34
N VAL A 191 5.90 -21.92 6.40
CA VAL A 191 6.06 -20.78 5.49
C VAL A 191 7.39 -20.08 5.78
N LEU A 192 7.69 -19.84 7.06
CA LEU A 192 8.97 -19.27 7.48
C LEU A 192 10.15 -20.15 7.03
N GLU A 193 10.08 -21.46 7.26
CA GLU A 193 11.13 -22.39 6.84
C GLU A 193 11.37 -22.41 5.33
N SER A 194 10.32 -22.20 4.53
CA SER A 194 10.41 -22.27 3.08
C SER A 194 10.85 -20.96 2.40
N SER A 195 10.48 -19.82 2.98
CA SER A 195 10.52 -18.53 2.26
C SER A 195 11.08 -17.35 3.07
N SER A 196 11.50 -17.57 4.33
CA SER A 196 12.14 -16.52 5.12
C SER A 196 13.66 -16.55 5.02
N ILE A 197 14.25 -15.41 5.34
CA ILE A 197 15.68 -15.20 5.51
C ILE A 197 16.01 -15.29 7.00
N ASP A 198 17.00 -16.11 7.35
CA ASP A 198 17.53 -16.19 8.72
C ASP A 198 18.49 -15.03 8.98
N LEU A 199 18.07 -14.09 9.84
CA LEU A 199 18.85 -12.90 10.18
C LEU A 199 20.12 -13.23 10.97
N HIS A 200 20.12 -14.30 11.77
CA HIS A 200 21.32 -14.72 12.50
C HIS A 200 22.40 -15.25 11.53
N GLY A 201 21.98 -15.84 10.42
CA GLY A 201 22.89 -16.29 9.36
C GLY A 201 23.50 -15.14 8.54
N LEU A 202 22.84 -13.99 8.47
CA LEU A 202 23.33 -12.80 7.74
C LEU A 202 24.36 -12.00 8.54
N TYR A 203 24.27 -12.05 9.87
CA TYR A 203 25.17 -11.36 10.78
C TYR A 203 25.68 -12.33 11.86
N PRO A 204 26.59 -13.26 11.51
CA PRO A 204 27.10 -14.26 12.46
C PRO A 204 27.82 -13.64 13.67
N ASP A 205 28.30 -12.40 13.53
CA ASP A 205 29.00 -11.64 14.58
C ASP A 205 28.11 -10.59 15.28
N GLY A 206 26.80 -10.57 14.99
CA GLY A 206 25.81 -9.63 15.56
C GLY A 206 25.44 -8.47 14.64
N GLU A 207 24.30 -7.82 14.93
CA GLU A 207 23.79 -6.66 14.17
C GLU A 207 24.87 -5.57 14.04
N PRO A 208 25.12 -5.03 12.83
CA PRO A 208 26.06 -3.93 12.66
C PRO A 208 25.57 -2.74 13.48
N THR A 209 26.44 -2.19 14.32
CA THR A 209 26.07 -1.03 15.14
C THR A 209 25.73 0.15 14.23
N PRO A 210 24.62 0.89 14.46
CA PRO A 210 24.30 2.06 13.66
C PRO A 210 25.44 3.09 13.71
N GLY A 211 26.26 3.15 12.66
CA GLY A 211 27.42 4.04 12.55
C GLY A 211 28.71 3.39 12.04
N GLU A 212 28.82 2.07 12.02
CA GLU A 212 29.96 1.40 11.40
C GLU A 212 29.80 1.35 9.88
N ARG A 213 30.59 2.17 9.17
CA ARG A 213 30.79 1.97 7.72
C ARG A 213 31.52 0.65 7.52
N PRO A 214 31.12 -0.17 6.54
CA PRO A 214 31.91 -1.34 6.14
C PRO A 214 33.33 -0.87 5.85
N THR A 215 34.32 -1.36 6.60
CA THR A 215 35.71 -1.13 6.25
C THR A 215 35.98 -1.96 5.00
N ASP A 216 36.11 -1.29 3.86
CA ASP A 216 36.57 -1.90 2.61
C ASP A 216 37.94 -2.54 2.85
N GLY A 217 37.94 -3.82 3.19
CA GLY A 217 39.10 -4.70 3.10
C GLY A 217 39.39 -5.04 1.65
N ALA A 218 39.55 -4.03 0.80
CA ALA A 218 40.14 -4.19 -0.51
C ALA A 218 41.64 -3.96 -0.36
N ASP A 219 42.38 -5.06 -0.29
CA ASP A 219 43.80 -5.11 -0.59
C ASP A 219 44.04 -4.42 -1.94
N THR A 220 44.43 -3.14 -1.87
CA THR A 220 44.88 -2.35 -3.01
C THR A 220 46.37 -2.13 -2.84
N SER A 221 47.12 -3.24 -2.84
CA SER A 221 48.56 -3.17 -3.07
C SER A 221 48.80 -2.52 -4.46
N PRO A 222 49.52 -1.39 -4.55
CA PRO A 222 49.69 -0.67 -5.81
C PRO A 222 50.63 -1.44 -6.75
N LEU A 223 50.16 -1.74 -7.96
CA LEU A 223 51.00 -2.22 -9.06
C LEU A 223 52.11 -1.21 -9.35
N ALA A 224 53.36 -1.63 -9.20
CA ALA A 224 54.54 -0.84 -9.52
C ALA A 224 54.65 -0.57 -11.04
N PRO A 225 55.17 0.60 -11.48
CA PRO A 225 55.32 0.94 -12.89
C PRO A 225 56.69 0.49 -13.45
N GLY A 226 56.70 0.05 -14.72
CA GLY A 226 57.89 -0.21 -15.56
C GLY A 226 58.18 -1.72 -15.72
N VAL A 227 58.39 -2.28 -16.92
CA VAL A 227 59.30 -1.85 -18.00
C VAL A 227 58.86 -2.44 -19.34
N VAL A 228 58.91 -1.62 -20.39
CA VAL A 228 58.92 -2.02 -21.81
C VAL A 228 60.34 -2.42 -22.23
N SER A 229 60.50 -3.59 -22.86
CA SER A 229 61.58 -4.05 -23.76
C SER A 229 61.28 -5.54 -24.05
N LEU A 230 61.22 -6.10 -25.25
CA LEU A 230 61.68 -5.81 -26.62
C LEU A 230 60.63 -6.36 -27.61
#